data_AF-A0A1Y5N0L9-F1
#
_entry.id   AF-A0A1Y5N0L9-F1
#
_cell.length_a   1.000
_cell.length_b   1.000
_cell.length_c   1.000
_cell.angle_alpha   90.00
_cell.angle_beta   90.00
_cell.angle_gamma   90.00
#
_symmetry.space_group_name_H-M   'P 1'
#
loop_
_entity.id
_entity.type
_entity.pdbx_description
1 polymer ?
#
loop_
_entity_poly.entity_id
_entity_poly.type
_entity_poly.pdbx_seq_one_letter_code
_entity_poly.pdbx_strand_id
1 'polypeptide(L)'
;MPKEHTLLAVFSLPSDVFHPGSSSVACCMVFELGVRYSYTHKTFFGYYKDDAFQKRKKIGRVEKAEGSWAETEKEWLNLYRNKIEKDEIPVLKTINANDEWLAEAYMKTNYSSISIKNFEKTVREYASFVVKLGKANLSNTAPKMQKINKNLNISNWKYFKSGTLFKIESTKGDNTNNLIEGGRCVYSRKKRIKRIRIYVVA
;
A
#
# COMPACT_ATOMS: atom_id res chain seq x y z
N MET A 1 17.31 13.49 2.52
CA MET A 1 16.72 14.83 2.65
C MET A 1 17.65 15.78 1.94
N PRO A 2 17.10 16.72 1.16
CA PRO A 2 17.89 17.83 0.66
C PRO A 2 18.59 18.50 1.84
N LYS A 3 19.89 18.81 1.72
CA LYS A 3 20.69 19.31 2.86
C LYS A 3 20.17 20.65 3.41
N GLU A 4 19.38 21.37 2.61
CA GLU A 4 18.92 22.74 2.87
C GLU A 4 17.40 22.86 2.95
N HIS A 5 16.66 21.75 2.88
CA HIS A 5 15.21 21.75 2.93
C HIS A 5 14.71 20.71 3.92
N THR A 6 13.61 21.04 4.59
CA THR A 6 12.99 20.16 5.58
C THR A 6 11.66 19.64 5.05
N LEU A 7 11.46 18.32 5.11
CA LEU A 7 10.20 17.69 4.71
C LEU A 7 9.20 17.80 5.88
N LEU A 8 8.20 18.67 5.71
CA LEU A 8 7.17 18.94 6.71
C LEU A 8 6.06 17.89 6.69
N ALA A 9 5.67 17.45 5.49
CA ALA A 9 4.53 16.57 5.31
C ALA A 9 4.63 15.68 4.07
N VAL A 10 4.00 14.52 4.14
CA VAL A 10 3.70 13.65 3.01
C VAL A 10 2.24 13.24 3.09
N PHE A 11 1.52 13.35 1.98
CA PHE A 11 0.14 12.93 1.84
C PHE A 11 0.03 11.86 0.75
N SER A 12 -0.49 10.68 1.11
CA SER A 12 -0.79 9.61 0.15
C SER A 12 -2.24 9.75 -0.32
N LEU A 13 -2.42 10.05 -1.61
CA LEU A 13 -3.72 10.41 -2.18
C LEU A 13 -4.37 9.23 -2.93
N PRO A 14 -5.67 9.29 -3.25
CA PRO A 14 -6.36 8.23 -3.98
C PRO A 14 -5.73 7.98 -5.36
N SER A 15 -5.89 6.76 -5.88
CA SER A 15 -5.32 6.36 -7.18
C SER A 15 -6.04 6.98 -8.39
N ASP A 16 -7.22 7.56 -8.18
CA ASP A 16 -8.10 8.08 -9.22
C ASP A 16 -8.20 9.62 -9.20
N VAL A 17 -7.33 10.31 -8.45
CA VAL A 17 -7.23 11.78 -8.44
C VAL A 17 -7.08 12.37 -9.84
N PHE A 18 -6.29 11.71 -10.69
CA PHE A 18 -6.05 12.16 -12.07
C PHE A 18 -6.98 11.50 -13.10
N HIS A 19 -8.03 10.82 -12.67
CA HIS A 19 -9.00 10.24 -13.60
C HIS A 19 -9.83 11.35 -14.28
N PRO A 20 -10.07 11.31 -15.61
CA PRO A 20 -9.75 10.24 -16.56
C PRO A 20 -8.35 10.28 -17.21
N GLY A 21 -7.57 11.33 -17.00
CA GLY A 21 -6.29 11.53 -17.67
C GLY A 21 -5.18 10.53 -17.30
N SER A 22 -5.20 9.96 -16.09
CA SER A 22 -4.20 8.99 -15.66
C SER A 22 -4.71 8.10 -14.51
N SER A 23 -4.21 6.87 -14.45
CA SER A 23 -4.43 5.92 -13.33
C SER A 23 -3.24 5.90 -12.35
N SER A 24 -2.47 6.99 -12.31
CA SER A 24 -1.26 7.08 -11.48
C SER A 24 -1.60 7.34 -10.03
N VAL A 25 -0.91 6.63 -9.13
CA VAL A 25 -1.01 6.88 -7.69
C VAL A 25 -0.24 8.16 -7.35
N ALA A 26 -0.92 9.12 -6.74
CA ALA A 26 -0.34 10.40 -6.36
C ALA A 26 0.11 10.42 -4.89
N CYS A 27 1.20 11.14 -4.63
CA CYS A 27 1.56 11.59 -3.30
C CYS A 27 1.94 13.08 -3.37
N CYS A 28 1.63 13.83 -2.33
CA CYS A 28 1.97 15.23 -2.19
C CYS A 28 2.98 15.40 -1.06
N MET A 29 4.05 16.16 -1.29
CA MET A 29 5.10 16.40 -0.30
C MET A 29 5.23 17.90 -0.07
N VAL A 30 5.29 18.29 1.21
CA VAL A 30 5.44 19.69 1.61
C VAL A 30 6.84 19.90 2.16
N PHE A 31 7.59 20.79 1.51
CA PHE A 31 8.94 21.15 1.93
C PHE A 31 8.99 22.59 2.42
N GLU A 32 9.77 22.81 3.47
CA GLU A 32 10.22 24.14 3.87
C GLU A 32 11.60 24.39 3.27
N LEU A 33 11.72 25.47 2.49
CA LEU A 33 12.95 25.85 1.80
C LEU A 33 13.86 26.68 2.73
N GLY A 34 15.18 26.56 2.56
CA GLY A 34 16.18 27.29 3.36
C GLY A 34 16.33 26.81 4.82
N VAL A 35 15.46 25.92 5.29
CA VAL A 35 15.50 25.37 6.65
C VAL A 35 16.17 24.00 6.63
N ARG A 36 17.31 23.89 7.31
CA ARG A 36 18.05 22.63 7.45
C ARG A 36 17.33 21.67 8.37
N TYR A 37 17.35 20.40 7.99
CA TYR A 37 16.78 19.32 8.79
C TYR A 37 17.41 19.25 10.19
N SER A 38 16.55 19.11 11.21
CA SER A 38 16.93 18.83 12.60
C SER A 38 16.34 17.50 13.04
N TYR A 39 17.06 16.75 13.88
CA TYR A 39 16.56 15.50 14.50
C TYR A 39 15.33 15.70 15.40
N THR A 40 15.04 16.95 15.81
CA THR A 40 13.82 17.29 16.56
C THR A 40 12.59 17.43 15.66
N HIS A 41 12.77 17.55 14.34
CA HIS A 41 11.68 17.74 13.41
C HIS A 41 10.91 16.43 13.18
N LYS A 42 9.58 16.51 13.30
CA LYS A 42 8.68 15.39 12.97
C LYS A 42 7.95 15.71 11.67
N THR A 43 8.12 14.82 10.69
CA THR A 43 7.37 14.87 9.44
C THR A 43 5.97 14.31 9.67
N PHE A 44 4.96 14.98 9.13
CA PHE A 44 3.57 14.54 9.16
C PHE A 44 3.27 13.62 7.96
N PHE A 45 2.75 12.43 8.22
CA PHE A 45 2.37 11.47 7.18
C PHE A 45 0.87 11.27 7.21
N GLY A 46 0.14 11.83 6.24
CA GLY A 46 -1.32 11.66 6.11
C GLY A 46 -1.67 10.59 5.07
N TYR A 47 -2.47 9.59 5.48
CA TYR A 47 -3.01 8.59 4.57
C TYR A 47 -4.44 8.93 4.18
N TYR A 48 -4.59 9.46 2.97
CA TYR A 48 -5.77 10.17 2.51
C TYR A 48 -6.34 9.51 1.26
N LYS A 49 -6.49 8.18 1.30
CA LYS A 49 -7.08 7.40 0.20
C LYS A 49 -8.59 7.49 0.10
N ASP A 50 -9.27 7.88 1.17
CA ASP A 50 -10.69 8.22 1.16
C ASP A 50 -10.83 9.73 1.31
N ASP A 51 -10.95 10.43 0.19
CA ASP A 51 -11.01 11.90 0.13
C ASP A 51 -12.42 12.42 -0.07
N ALA A 52 -13.43 11.64 0.29
CA ALA A 52 -14.85 11.94 0.11
C ALA A 52 -15.30 12.10 -1.35
N PHE A 53 -14.48 11.75 -2.33
CA PHE A 53 -14.90 11.65 -3.72
C PHE A 53 -15.18 10.20 -4.13
N GLN A 54 -15.99 10.05 -5.16
CA GLN A 54 -16.19 8.80 -5.88
C GLN A 54 -16.24 9.04 -7.38
N LYS A 55 -15.83 8.03 -8.13
CA LYS A 55 -15.97 8.02 -9.58
C LYS A 55 -17.42 7.69 -9.98
N ARG A 56 -18.03 8.56 -10.78
CA ARG A 56 -19.31 8.31 -11.47
C ARG A 56 -19.09 8.20 -12.98
N LYS A 57 -19.77 7.23 -13.62
CA LYS A 57 -19.73 7.04 -15.07
C LYS A 57 -20.16 8.33 -15.77
N LYS A 58 -19.46 8.71 -16.84
CA LYS A 58 -19.69 9.91 -17.68
C LYS A 58 -19.48 11.27 -17.02
N ILE A 59 -19.54 11.38 -15.70
CA ILE A 59 -19.38 12.65 -14.97
C ILE A 59 -17.96 12.84 -14.44
N GLY A 60 -17.25 11.74 -14.18
CA GLY A 60 -15.90 11.78 -13.63
C GLY A 60 -15.92 11.67 -12.11
N ARG A 61 -15.13 12.50 -11.43
CA ARG A 61 -14.93 12.44 -9.99
C ARG A 61 -15.84 13.46 -9.30
N VAL A 62 -16.72 13.00 -8.43
CA VAL A 62 -17.69 13.84 -7.72
C VAL A 62 -17.70 13.51 -6.24
N GLU A 63 -18.17 14.45 -5.42
CA GLU A 63 -18.34 14.20 -3.99
C GLU A 63 -19.31 13.02 -3.76
N LYS A 64 -19.03 12.21 -2.74
CA LYS A 64 -19.88 11.09 -2.33
C LYS A 64 -21.26 11.57 -1.89
N ALA A 65 -21.26 12.61 -1.06
CA ALA A 65 -22.43 13.36 -0.61
C ALA A 65 -22.14 14.86 -0.69
N GLU A 66 -23.19 15.67 -0.84
CA GLU A 66 -23.06 17.13 -0.91
C GLU A 66 -22.40 17.67 0.38
N GLY A 67 -21.28 18.38 0.24
CA GLY A 67 -20.55 18.97 1.36
C GLY A 67 -19.59 18.02 2.08
N SER A 68 -19.51 16.75 1.64
CA SER A 68 -18.61 15.76 2.25
C SER A 68 -17.13 16.12 2.10
N TRP A 69 -16.76 16.81 1.00
CA TRP A 69 -15.40 17.32 0.84
C TRP A 69 -15.08 18.41 1.85
N ALA A 70 -15.99 19.37 2.08
CA ALA A 70 -15.74 20.48 3.00
C ALA A 70 -15.50 20.00 4.44
N GLU A 71 -16.22 18.96 4.88
CA GLU A 71 -15.99 18.32 6.19
C GLU A 71 -14.63 17.61 6.23
N THR A 72 -14.32 16.82 5.21
CA THR A 72 -13.05 16.08 5.08
C THR A 72 -11.85 17.02 5.03
N GLU A 73 -11.93 18.09 4.24
CA GLU A 73 -10.91 19.13 4.12
C GLU A 73 -10.65 19.80 5.47
N LYS A 74 -11.72 20.18 6.18
CA LYS A 74 -11.62 20.79 7.51
C LYS A 74 -10.93 19.86 8.49
N GLU A 75 -11.28 18.57 8.50
CA GLU A 75 -10.63 17.58 9.35
C GLU A 75 -9.14 17.45 9.01
N TRP A 76 -8.79 17.30 7.73
CA TRP A 76 -7.41 17.10 7.31
C TRP A 76 -6.52 18.31 7.62
N LEU A 77 -7.02 19.52 7.37
CA LEU A 77 -6.34 20.76 7.72
C LEU A 77 -6.15 20.87 9.23
N ASN A 78 -7.15 20.51 10.02
CA ASN A 78 -7.06 20.50 11.47
C ASN A 78 -5.98 19.51 11.96
N LEU A 79 -5.98 18.28 11.44
CA LEU A 79 -4.98 17.25 11.78
C LEU A 79 -3.57 17.71 11.42
N TYR A 80 -3.37 18.27 10.23
CA TYR A 80 -2.07 18.71 9.75
C TYR A 80 -1.52 19.93 10.52
N ARG A 81 -2.35 20.96 10.70
CA ARG A 81 -1.94 22.21 11.37
C ARG A 81 -1.65 22.00 12.84
N ASN A 82 -2.48 21.23 13.52
CA ASN A 82 -2.33 20.95 14.94
C ASN A 82 -1.45 19.74 15.24
N LYS A 83 -0.92 19.07 14.20
CA LYS A 83 -0.06 17.88 14.32
C LYS A 83 -0.70 16.82 15.22
N ILE A 84 -1.97 16.53 14.99
CA ILE A 84 -2.74 15.55 15.75
C ILE A 84 -2.51 14.17 15.12
N GLU A 85 -2.06 13.20 15.91
CA GLU A 85 -2.06 11.79 15.52
C GLU A 85 -3.44 11.19 15.78
N LYS A 86 -3.98 10.50 14.80
CA LYS A 86 -5.23 9.73 14.91
C LYS A 86 -4.92 8.33 14.39
N ASP A 87 -5.35 7.32 15.15
CA ASP A 87 -5.17 5.93 14.72
C ASP A 87 -5.74 5.79 13.29
N GLU A 88 -4.95 5.16 12.41
CA GLU A 88 -5.25 4.90 10.99
C GLU A 88 -5.06 6.04 9.97
N ILE A 89 -4.96 7.33 10.34
CA ILE A 89 -4.97 8.43 9.35
C ILE A 89 -3.62 9.19 9.30
N PRO A 90 -3.24 10.06 10.26
CA PRO A 90 -1.93 10.68 10.28
C PRO A 90 -0.96 10.10 11.32
N VAL A 91 0.32 10.00 10.94
CA VAL A 91 1.43 9.61 11.81
C VAL A 91 2.51 10.69 11.82
N LEU A 92 3.01 11.07 13.00
CA LEU A 92 4.19 11.93 13.12
C LEU A 92 5.44 11.07 13.30
N LYS A 93 6.42 11.26 12.41
CA LYS A 93 7.67 10.51 12.47
C LYS A 93 8.88 11.38 12.18
N THR A 94 9.90 11.23 13.01
CA THR A 94 11.25 11.70 12.68
C THR A 94 11.85 10.71 11.68
N ILE A 95 12.13 11.17 10.46
CA ILE A 95 12.72 10.38 9.39
C ILE A 95 14.03 11.01 8.90
N ASN A 96 14.90 10.19 8.33
CA ASN A 96 16.16 10.60 7.72
C ASN A 96 16.14 10.44 6.19
N ALA A 97 17.28 10.72 5.55
CA ALA A 97 17.44 10.65 4.10
C ALA A 97 17.29 9.26 3.47
N ASN A 98 17.56 8.21 4.24
CA ASN A 98 17.55 6.82 3.81
C ASN A 98 16.23 6.10 4.14
N ASP A 99 15.34 6.77 4.88
CA ASP A 99 14.05 6.24 5.26
C ASP A 99 13.04 6.37 4.11
N GLU A 100 11.95 5.61 4.16
CA GLU A 100 10.88 5.63 3.16
C GLU A 100 10.05 6.91 3.32
N TRP A 101 9.66 7.56 2.22
CA TRP A 101 8.92 8.85 2.29
C TRP A 101 7.46 8.70 1.91
N LEU A 102 6.88 7.53 2.17
CA LEU A 102 5.47 7.22 1.94
C LEU A 102 4.77 6.99 3.27
N ALA A 103 3.53 7.46 3.42
CA ALA A 103 2.77 7.31 4.65
C ALA A 103 2.57 5.83 5.01
N GLU A 104 2.35 4.99 3.98
CA GLU A 104 2.13 3.54 4.08
C GLU A 104 3.26 2.80 4.83
N ALA A 105 4.47 3.35 4.87
CA ALA A 105 5.61 2.76 5.56
C ALA A 105 5.52 2.87 7.10
N TYR A 106 4.74 3.83 7.59
CA TYR A 106 4.65 4.20 9.01
C TYR A 106 3.28 3.95 9.64
N MET A 107 2.29 3.62 8.82
CA MET A 107 0.96 3.24 9.31
C MET A 107 0.97 1.87 10.01
N LYS A 108 0.14 1.74 11.05
CA LYS A 108 -0.21 0.43 11.61
C LYS A 108 -1.29 -0.19 10.73
N THR A 109 -1.05 -1.40 10.24
CA THR A 109 -2.06 -2.14 9.49
C THR A 109 -3.08 -2.74 10.45
N ASN A 110 -4.35 -2.38 10.27
CA ASN A 110 -5.44 -2.99 11.02
C ASN A 110 -5.83 -4.32 10.36
N TYR A 111 -5.56 -5.43 11.04
CA TYR A 111 -5.91 -6.78 10.56
C TYR A 111 -7.29 -7.25 11.03
N SER A 112 -8.08 -6.42 11.72
CA SER A 112 -9.37 -6.83 12.30
C SER A 112 -10.39 -7.32 11.26
N SER A 113 -10.25 -6.89 10.00
CA SER A 113 -11.11 -7.31 8.88
C SER A 113 -10.63 -8.57 8.16
N ILE A 114 -9.45 -9.11 8.51
CA ILE A 114 -8.93 -10.32 7.86
C ILE A 114 -9.66 -11.55 8.38
N SER A 115 -10.18 -12.37 7.47
CA SER A 115 -10.88 -13.60 7.80
C SER A 115 -10.32 -14.80 7.03
N ILE A 116 -10.58 -16.01 7.54
CA ILE A 116 -10.21 -17.25 6.84
C ILE A 116 -10.84 -17.33 5.43
N LYS A 117 -12.02 -16.72 5.23
CA LYS A 117 -12.67 -16.65 3.92
C LYS A 117 -11.84 -15.86 2.90
N ASN A 118 -11.17 -14.80 3.32
CA ASN A 118 -10.27 -14.02 2.44
C ASN A 118 -9.07 -14.87 2.01
N PHE A 119 -8.54 -15.69 2.93
CA PHE A 119 -7.46 -16.62 2.63
C PHE A 119 -7.91 -17.71 1.65
N GLU A 120 -9.04 -18.39 1.94
CA GLU A 120 -9.61 -19.41 1.05
C GLU A 120 -9.86 -18.88 -0.36
N LYS A 121 -10.39 -17.65 -0.47
CA LYS A 121 -10.60 -16.99 -1.76
C LYS A 121 -9.28 -16.83 -2.52
N THR A 122 -8.23 -16.34 -1.86
CA THR A 122 -6.91 -16.13 -2.46
C THR A 122 -6.29 -17.45 -2.96
N VAL A 123 -6.40 -18.52 -2.18
CA VAL A 123 -5.91 -19.85 -2.56
C VAL A 123 -6.70 -20.40 -3.76
N ARG A 124 -8.02 -20.27 -3.77
CA ARG A 124 -8.87 -20.69 -4.90
C ARG A 124 -8.55 -19.91 -6.17
N GLU A 125 -8.35 -18.59 -6.09
CA GLU A 125 -7.94 -17.77 -7.23
C GLU A 125 -6.61 -18.24 -7.81
N TYR A 126 -5.63 -18.56 -6.94
CA TYR A 126 -4.34 -19.10 -7.38
C TYR A 126 -4.48 -20.48 -8.03
N ALA A 127 -5.25 -21.40 -7.41
CA ALA A 127 -5.49 -22.73 -7.97
C ALA A 127 -6.14 -22.64 -9.36
N SER A 128 -7.16 -21.80 -9.53
CA SER A 128 -7.81 -21.55 -10.81
C SER A 128 -6.83 -21.00 -11.85
N PHE A 129 -5.91 -20.13 -11.44
CA PHE A 129 -4.86 -19.60 -12.32
C PHE A 129 -3.88 -20.69 -12.78
N VAL A 130 -3.42 -21.58 -11.89
CA VAL A 130 -2.53 -22.70 -12.23
C VAL A 130 -3.20 -23.66 -13.21
N VAL A 131 -4.49 -23.96 -13.00
CA VAL A 131 -5.31 -24.77 -13.92
C VAL A 131 -5.45 -24.08 -15.27
N LYS A 132 -5.75 -22.77 -15.30
CA LYS A 132 -5.84 -22.00 -16.55
C LYS A 132 -4.55 -22.06 -17.38
N LEU A 133 -3.39 -22.08 -16.72
CA LEU A 133 -2.09 -22.20 -17.39
C LEU A 133 -1.73 -23.62 -17.84
N GLY A 134 -2.58 -24.63 -17.60
CA GLY A 134 -2.28 -26.02 -17.90
C GLY A 134 -1.13 -26.60 -17.07
N LYS A 135 -0.73 -25.93 -15.98
CA LYS A 135 0.37 -26.34 -15.09
C LYS A 135 -0.11 -27.21 -13.92
N ALA A 136 -1.42 -27.45 -13.85
CA ALA A 136 -1.99 -28.32 -12.84
C ALA A 136 -1.86 -29.78 -13.27
N ASN A 137 -1.05 -30.57 -12.54
CA ASN A 137 -1.09 -32.02 -12.66
C ASN A 137 -2.37 -32.54 -12.01
N LEU A 138 -3.43 -32.68 -12.80
CA LEU A 138 -4.73 -33.18 -12.35
C LEU A 138 -4.80 -34.72 -12.34
N SER A 139 -3.75 -35.40 -12.80
CA SER A 139 -3.64 -36.85 -12.73
C SER A 139 -3.34 -37.29 -11.30
N ASN A 140 -4.34 -37.88 -10.65
CA ASN A 140 -4.28 -38.61 -9.39
C ASN A 140 -3.91 -37.79 -8.16
N THR A 141 -4.87 -37.02 -7.66
CA THR A 141 -5.29 -37.06 -6.25
C THR A 141 -6.46 -36.11 -6.11
N ALA A 142 -7.66 -36.60 -5.80
CA ALA A 142 -8.61 -35.74 -5.09
C ALA A 142 -7.92 -35.43 -3.75
N PRO A 143 -7.40 -34.22 -3.52
CA PRO A 143 -6.78 -33.96 -2.23
C PRO A 143 -7.93 -34.07 -1.23
N LYS A 144 -7.82 -34.98 -0.25
CA LYS A 144 -8.66 -34.90 0.94
C LYS A 144 -8.48 -33.48 1.46
N MET A 145 -9.48 -32.62 1.28
CA MET A 145 -9.45 -31.26 1.80
C MET A 145 -9.30 -31.39 3.31
N GLN A 146 -8.08 -31.22 3.79
CA GLN A 146 -7.83 -31.15 5.23
C GLN A 146 -8.63 -29.94 5.73
N LYS A 147 -9.46 -30.17 6.74
CA LYS A 147 -10.13 -29.08 7.47
C LYS A 147 -9.04 -28.16 8.00
N ILE A 148 -8.81 -27.05 7.31
CA ILE A 148 -7.90 -26.00 7.77
C ILE A 148 -8.51 -25.47 9.07
N ASN A 149 -7.67 -25.33 10.10
CA ASN A 149 -8.08 -24.82 11.39
C ASN A 149 -8.67 -23.40 11.19
N LYS A 150 -9.91 -23.19 11.64
CA LYS A 150 -10.71 -22.00 11.28
C LYS A 150 -10.21 -20.70 11.93
N ASN A 151 -9.32 -20.79 12.91
CA ASN A 151 -8.86 -19.63 13.66
C ASN A 151 -7.48 -19.17 13.18
N LEU A 152 -7.46 -18.01 12.51
CA LEU A 152 -6.24 -17.28 12.21
C LEU A 152 -5.71 -16.69 13.52
N ASN A 153 -4.53 -17.16 13.98
CA ASN A 153 -3.88 -16.55 15.13
C ASN A 153 -3.00 -15.36 14.68
N ILE A 154 -3.56 -14.14 14.78
CA ILE A 154 -2.88 -12.90 14.37
C ILE A 154 -1.92 -12.39 15.46
N SER A 155 -2.08 -12.80 16.72
CA SER A 155 -1.29 -12.25 17.83
C SER A 155 0.19 -12.64 17.77
N ASN A 156 0.50 -13.78 17.13
CA ASN A 156 1.87 -14.27 16.97
C ASN A 156 2.56 -13.78 15.69
N TRP A 157 1.92 -12.91 14.91
CA TRP A 157 2.48 -12.45 13.64
C TRP A 157 3.72 -11.57 13.86
N LYS A 158 4.77 -11.84 13.07
CA LYS A 158 6.04 -11.14 13.14
C LYS A 158 6.47 -10.67 11.76
N TYR A 159 7.19 -9.55 11.74
CA TYR A 159 7.81 -9.06 10.52
C TYR A 159 8.92 -9.99 10.05
N PHE A 160 8.96 -10.29 8.75
CA PHE A 160 10.04 -11.03 8.10
C PHE A 160 10.62 -10.23 6.93
N LYS A 161 11.86 -10.56 6.51
CA LYS A 161 12.45 -9.96 5.30
C LYS A 161 12.06 -10.81 4.10
N SER A 162 11.71 -10.18 2.98
CA SER A 162 11.27 -10.90 1.77
C SER A 162 12.25 -11.98 1.32
N GLY A 163 13.56 -11.72 1.36
CA GLY A 163 14.60 -12.70 1.01
C GLY A 163 14.76 -13.87 1.97
N THR A 164 14.04 -13.88 3.10
CA THR A 164 14.05 -14.99 4.08
C THR A 164 13.09 -16.11 3.68
N LEU A 165 11.93 -15.76 3.12
CA LEU A 165 10.90 -16.74 2.72
C LEU A 165 10.83 -16.94 1.20
N PHE A 166 11.20 -15.92 0.42
CA PHE A 166 11.07 -15.96 -1.03
C PHE A 166 12.43 -15.89 -1.70
N LYS A 167 12.64 -16.73 -2.71
CA LYS A 167 13.76 -16.60 -3.63
C LYS A 167 13.49 -15.40 -4.54
N ILE A 168 14.26 -14.34 -4.38
CA ILE A 168 14.12 -13.12 -5.19
C ILE A 168 15.02 -13.27 -6.41
N GLU A 169 14.41 -13.45 -7.57
CA GLU A 169 15.12 -13.46 -8.86
C GLU A 169 14.76 -12.21 -9.66
N SER A 170 15.72 -11.69 -10.42
CA SER A 170 15.44 -10.63 -11.39
C SER A 170 14.64 -11.23 -12.54
N THR A 171 13.50 -10.64 -12.88
CA THR A 171 12.80 -10.96 -14.12
C THR A 171 13.72 -10.70 -15.31
N LYS A 172 13.90 -11.69 -16.19
CA LYS A 172 14.58 -11.51 -17.48
C LYS A 172 13.60 -10.83 -18.44
N GLY A 173 13.95 -9.65 -18.95
CA GLY A 173 13.17 -8.93 -19.94
C GLY A 173 13.40 -7.42 -19.88
N ASP A 174 13.51 -6.78 -21.04
CA ASP A 174 13.78 -5.34 -21.15
C ASP A 174 12.53 -4.48 -21.02
N ASN A 175 11.34 -5.05 -21.26
CA ASN A 175 10.06 -4.33 -21.26
C ASN A 175 8.92 -5.16 -20.67
N THR A 176 7.80 -4.50 -20.37
CA THR A 176 6.63 -5.11 -19.73
C THR A 176 5.88 -6.12 -20.62
N ASN A 177 6.14 -6.13 -21.92
CA ASN A 177 5.45 -7.00 -22.88
C ASN A 177 6.00 -8.43 -22.86
N ASN A 178 7.22 -8.63 -22.35
CA ASN A 178 7.85 -9.94 -22.21
C ASN A 178 7.40 -10.71 -20.95
N LEU A 179 6.46 -10.14 -20.19
CA LEU A 179 5.97 -10.71 -18.94
C LEU A 179 4.84 -11.70 -19.23
N ILE A 180 4.87 -12.85 -18.56
CA ILE A 180 3.80 -13.86 -18.69
C ILE A 180 2.51 -13.25 -18.13
N GLU A 181 1.51 -13.13 -19.00
CA GLU A 181 0.21 -12.56 -18.67
C GLU A 181 -0.48 -13.38 -17.55
N GLY A 182 -0.88 -12.69 -16.48
CA GLY A 182 -1.55 -13.29 -15.31
C GLY A 182 -0.62 -13.79 -14.19
N GLY A 183 0.70 -13.81 -14.40
CA GLY A 183 1.63 -13.93 -13.27
C GLY A 183 1.57 -12.65 -12.44
N ARG A 184 1.03 -12.70 -11.21
CA ARG A 184 1.20 -11.59 -10.25
C ARG A 184 2.67 -11.52 -9.82
N CYS A 185 3.57 -11.11 -10.72
CA CYS A 185 4.89 -10.68 -10.34
C CYS A 185 4.70 -9.35 -9.60
N VAL A 186 5.06 -9.34 -8.31
CA VAL A 186 5.07 -8.10 -7.55
C VAL A 186 6.22 -7.25 -8.08
N TYR A 187 5.92 -6.30 -8.98
CA TYR A 187 6.91 -5.34 -9.44
C TYR A 187 7.25 -4.40 -8.29
N SER A 188 8.51 -4.41 -7.87
CA SER A 188 9.09 -3.27 -7.18
C SER A 188 10.14 -2.66 -8.09
N ARG A 189 9.88 -1.44 -8.59
CA ARG A 189 10.92 -0.64 -9.24
C ARG A 189 12.02 -0.37 -8.21
N LYS A 190 13.18 -0.98 -8.42
CA LYS A 190 14.34 -0.85 -7.54
C LYS A 190 15.01 0.52 -7.74
N LYS A 191 14.45 1.59 -7.18
CA LYS A 191 15.21 2.83 -6.95
C LYS A 191 15.94 2.72 -5.61
N ARG A 192 16.97 1.87 -5.51
CA ARG A 192 17.78 1.64 -4.29
C ARG A 192 16.94 1.66 -2.98
N ILE A 193 15.75 1.06 -3.01
CA ILE A 193 14.86 0.95 -1.85
C ILE A 193 15.39 -0.20 -0.99
N LYS A 194 15.89 0.14 0.20
CA LYS A 194 16.45 -0.84 1.15
C LYS A 194 15.39 -1.71 1.84
N ARG A 195 14.08 -1.45 1.68
CA ARG A 195 13.02 -2.22 2.34
C ARG A 195 11.72 -2.22 1.53
N ILE A 196 11.48 -3.28 0.78
CA ILE A 196 10.14 -3.60 0.26
C ILE A 196 9.50 -4.53 1.29
N ARG A 197 8.44 -4.07 1.96
CA ARG A 197 7.60 -4.90 2.84
C ARG A 197 6.47 -5.48 2.00
N ILE A 198 6.64 -6.71 1.54
CA ILE A 198 5.57 -7.50 0.92
C ILE A 198 5.10 -8.51 1.96
N TYR A 199 3.79 -8.48 2.23
CA TYR A 199 3.13 -9.40 3.15
C TYR A 199 2.62 -10.59 2.35
N VAL A 200 3.16 -11.78 2.63
CA VAL A 200 2.60 -13.05 2.17
C VAL A 200 2.60 -13.97 3.37
N VAL A 201 1.43 -14.52 3.65
CA VAL A 201 1.16 -15.44 4.76
C VAL A 201 1.74 -16.81 4.40
N ALA A 202 2.55 -17.37 5.30
CA ALA A 202 2.93 -18.79 5.29
C ALA A 202 1.95 -19.57 6.17
#